data_AF-A0A533V0U1-F1
#
_entry.id   AF-A0A533V0U1-F1
#
_cell.length_a   1.000
_cell.length_b   1.000
_cell.length_c   1.000
_cell.angle_alpha   90.00
_cell.angle_beta   90.00
_cell.angle_gamma   90.00
#
_symmetry.space_group_name_H-M   'P 1'
#
loop_
_entity.id
_entity.type
_entity.pdbx_description
1 polymer ?
#
loop_
_entity_poly.entity_id
_entity_poly.type
_entity_poly.pdbx_seq_one_letter_code
_entity_poly.pdbx_strand_id
1 'polypeptide(L)'
;MNKYYYFLLPGLVLLLAFNSNTNNFILGHTFSGGESATFLTLVEMMKIESQLAEKELPSNATIAKEHAEHTTEHLTANNTKEIKERNPRLATELNNTLTDFVKTFESKSPSQSVVKDKVSNISDILSEVVSARIDNQQLNNVTVKAQVVNDLVGESLEHYNSSLGETVKTETPKIVDDADYQSAQAAVSRAIDLYNEIKPSGNANSTELGKSLNTLKDTIDSKSPFDQADKTVDDKITPLLNGMFKLKLAVEEAHGGEGQDHGGNESKASSGNETH
;
A
#
# COMPACT_ATOMS: atom_id res chain seq x y z
N MET A 1 -19.97 52.57 -69.47
CA MET A 1 -18.52 52.47 -69.21
C MET A 1 -18.34 51.82 -67.86
N ASN A 2 -17.61 50.69 -67.83
CA ASN A 2 -16.89 50.02 -66.73
C ASN A 2 -17.41 50.10 -65.28
N LYS A 3 -17.40 49.08 -64.41
CA LYS A 3 -16.97 47.66 -64.27
C LYS A 3 -17.33 47.39 -62.76
N TYR A 4 -17.80 46.24 -62.25
CA TYR A 4 -17.08 45.02 -61.89
C TYR A 4 -18.06 44.05 -61.17
N TYR A 5 -17.98 42.77 -61.56
CA TYR A 5 -18.28 41.45 -60.94
C TYR A 5 -19.05 41.25 -59.61
N TYR A 6 -20.11 40.42 -59.72
CA TYR A 6 -20.42 39.15 -59.02
C TYR A 6 -19.84 38.86 -57.62
N PHE A 7 -20.71 38.47 -56.66
CA PHE A 7 -20.78 37.08 -56.17
C PHE A 7 -22.06 36.77 -55.37
N LEU A 8 -22.64 35.60 -55.63
CA LEU A 8 -23.71 34.91 -54.89
C LEU A 8 -23.16 34.32 -53.59
N LEU A 9 -23.82 34.55 -52.45
CA LEU A 9 -24.05 33.56 -51.37
C LEU A 9 -24.95 34.16 -50.27
N PRO A 10 -26.20 33.70 -50.05
CA PRO A 10 -26.87 33.93 -48.78
C PRO A 10 -26.32 32.91 -47.76
N GLY A 11 -25.66 33.43 -46.74
CA GLY A 11 -25.03 32.67 -45.67
C GLY A 11 -26.03 31.88 -44.83
N LEU A 12 -25.80 30.58 -44.78
CA LEU A 12 -25.70 29.76 -43.57
C LEU A 12 -26.71 30.05 -42.44
N VAL A 13 -27.96 29.64 -42.64
CA VAL A 13 -28.85 29.26 -41.53
C VAL A 13 -28.50 27.82 -41.16
N LEU A 14 -27.69 27.62 -40.11
CA LEU A 14 -27.70 26.50 -39.15
C LEU A 14 -26.38 26.49 -38.35
N LEU A 15 -26.30 27.22 -37.23
CA LEU A 15 -25.25 27.02 -36.22
C LEU A 15 -25.63 27.65 -34.87
N LEU A 16 -26.86 27.42 -34.40
CA LEU A 16 -27.36 27.90 -33.09
C LEU A 16 -27.92 26.80 -32.18
N ALA A 17 -27.45 25.55 -32.30
CA ALA A 17 -27.92 24.47 -31.42
C ALA A 17 -26.86 23.44 -30.99
N PHE A 18 -25.59 23.83 -30.95
CA PHE A 18 -24.52 22.99 -30.37
C PHE A 18 -23.56 23.82 -29.52
N ASN A 19 -24.03 24.46 -28.44
CA ASN A 19 -23.10 24.90 -27.40
C ASN A 19 -23.74 25.21 -26.04
N SER A 20 -24.45 24.25 -25.48
CA SER A 20 -24.73 24.24 -24.04
C SER A 20 -25.13 22.85 -23.58
N ASN A 21 -24.23 21.89 -23.75
CA ASN A 21 -24.11 20.82 -22.77
C ASN A 21 -22.89 21.15 -21.90
N THR A 22 -23.07 22.12 -21.01
CA THR A 22 -22.19 22.28 -19.86
C THR A 22 -22.48 21.11 -18.91
N ASN A 23 -22.01 19.92 -19.28
CA ASN A 23 -21.62 18.96 -18.27
C ASN A 23 -20.45 19.62 -17.57
N ASN A 24 -20.74 20.30 -16.46
CA ASN A 24 -19.74 20.66 -15.48
C ASN A 24 -19.16 19.36 -14.92
N PHE A 25 -18.27 18.77 -15.70
CA PHE A 25 -17.30 17.82 -15.21
C PHE A 25 -16.39 18.61 -14.28
N ILE A 26 -16.78 18.66 -13.00
CA ILE A 26 -15.86 18.97 -11.91
C ILE A 26 -14.90 17.77 -11.86
N LEU A 27 -13.91 17.79 -12.75
CA LEU A 27 -12.87 16.77 -12.88
C LEU A 27 -11.71 17.14 -11.97
N GLY A 28 -11.46 16.28 -10.98
CA GLY A 28 -10.26 16.23 -10.15
C GLY A 28 -10.21 17.24 -9.01
N HIS A 29 -10.67 16.86 -7.82
CA HIS A 29 -10.08 17.44 -6.61
C HIS A 29 -8.60 17.01 -6.57
N THR A 30 -7.69 17.95 -6.35
CA THR A 30 -6.28 17.62 -6.11
C THR A 30 -6.20 16.76 -4.84
N PHE A 31 -5.61 15.57 -4.94
CA PHE A 31 -5.47 14.69 -3.79
C PHE A 31 -4.59 15.36 -2.73
N SER A 32 -4.96 15.16 -1.47
CA SER A 32 -4.10 15.55 -0.35
C SER A 32 -2.79 14.74 -0.37
N GLY A 33 -1.79 15.21 0.36
CA GLY A 33 -0.53 14.48 0.49
C GLY A 33 -0.72 13.07 1.08
N GLY A 34 -1.63 12.93 2.05
CA GLY A 34 -1.97 11.64 2.65
C GLY A 34 -2.62 10.66 1.66
N GLU A 35 -3.65 11.10 0.92
CA GLU A 35 -4.30 10.25 -0.10
C GLU A 35 -3.36 9.86 -1.24
N SER A 36 -2.38 10.72 -1.54
CA SER A 36 -1.32 10.40 -2.51
C SER A 36 -0.39 9.34 -1.96
N ALA A 37 0.02 9.45 -0.69
CA ALA A 37 0.89 8.47 -0.03
C ALA A 37 0.24 7.09 0.03
N THR A 38 -0.99 6.98 0.56
CA THR A 38 -1.71 5.70 0.65
C THR A 38 -1.86 5.03 -0.70
N PHE A 39 -2.14 5.79 -1.76
CA PHE A 39 -2.23 5.22 -3.10
C PHE A 39 -0.88 4.78 -3.67
N LEU A 40 0.19 5.55 -3.41
CA LEU A 40 1.53 5.15 -3.82
C LEU A 40 1.97 3.87 -3.10
N THR A 41 1.66 3.72 -1.81
CA THR A 41 1.90 2.49 -1.05
C THR A 41 1.18 1.29 -1.66
N LEU A 42 -0.11 1.44 -1.99
CA LEU A 42 -0.88 0.40 -2.69
C LEU A 42 -0.17 -0.03 -4.00
N VAL A 43 0.30 0.94 -4.79
CA VAL A 43 1.01 0.67 -6.04
C VAL A 43 2.36 -0.05 -5.80
N GLU A 44 3.09 0.33 -4.76
CA GLU A 44 4.35 -0.34 -4.38
C GLU A 44 4.09 -1.78 -3.94
N MET A 45 3.07 -2.03 -3.12
CA MET A 45 2.70 -3.40 -2.72
C MET A 45 2.27 -4.25 -3.91
N MET A 46 1.47 -3.73 -4.85
CA MET A 46 1.14 -4.46 -6.08
C MET A 46 2.38 -4.87 -6.89
N LYS A 47 3.39 -3.98 -6.95
CA LYS A 47 4.65 -4.29 -7.63
C LYS A 47 5.43 -5.36 -6.88
N ILE A 48 5.57 -5.22 -5.57
CA ILE A 48 6.23 -6.20 -4.69
C ILE A 48 5.62 -7.58 -4.87
N GLU A 49 4.30 -7.71 -4.70
CA GLU A 49 3.60 -8.98 -4.78
C GLU A 49 3.72 -9.62 -6.16
N SER A 50 3.61 -8.82 -7.24
CA SER A 50 3.78 -9.34 -8.59
C SER A 50 5.21 -9.88 -8.83
N GLN A 51 6.23 -9.22 -8.28
CA GLN A 51 7.62 -9.63 -8.39
C GLN A 51 7.93 -10.87 -7.55
N LEU A 52 7.34 -10.98 -6.35
CA LEU A 52 7.48 -12.16 -5.50
C LEU A 52 6.80 -13.37 -6.15
N ALA A 53 5.62 -13.21 -6.75
CA ALA A 53 4.96 -14.25 -7.52
C ALA A 53 5.84 -14.77 -8.69
N GLU A 54 6.50 -13.89 -9.45
CA GLU A 54 7.46 -14.30 -10.49
C GLU A 54 8.67 -15.05 -9.89
N LYS A 55 9.21 -14.53 -8.79
CA LYS A 55 10.42 -15.07 -8.15
C LYS A 55 10.19 -16.44 -7.54
N GLU A 56 9.03 -16.68 -6.94
CA GLU A 56 8.71 -17.93 -6.25
C GLU A 56 8.19 -19.01 -7.18
N LEU A 57 7.68 -18.66 -8.37
CA LEU A 57 7.18 -19.62 -9.34
C LEU A 57 8.09 -20.85 -9.61
N PRO A 58 9.42 -20.71 -9.81
CA PRO A 58 10.29 -21.87 -10.04
C PRO A 58 10.53 -22.72 -8.78
N SER A 59 10.32 -22.18 -7.58
CA SER A 59 10.66 -22.80 -6.30
C SER A 59 9.44 -23.38 -5.60
N ASN A 60 8.35 -22.61 -5.52
CA ASN A 60 7.11 -22.96 -4.85
C ASN A 60 5.91 -22.28 -5.53
N ALA A 61 5.23 -23.03 -6.40
CA ALA A 61 4.06 -22.53 -7.13
C ALA A 61 2.86 -22.17 -6.23
N THR A 62 2.79 -22.68 -5.00
CA THR A 62 1.73 -22.35 -4.05
C THR A 62 1.95 -20.94 -3.49
N ILE A 63 3.15 -20.67 -2.97
CA ILE A 63 3.55 -19.32 -2.51
C ILE A 63 3.48 -18.32 -3.65
N ALA A 64 3.91 -18.72 -4.85
CA ALA A 64 3.82 -17.87 -6.03
C ALA A 64 2.37 -17.47 -6.37
N LYS A 65 1.41 -18.38 -6.16
CA LYS A 65 -0.02 -18.12 -6.34
C LYS A 65 -0.57 -17.20 -5.25
N GLU A 66 -0.16 -17.39 -4.00
CA GLU A 66 -0.55 -16.52 -2.87
C GLU A 66 -0.11 -15.07 -3.13
N HIS A 67 1.15 -14.84 -3.49
CA HIS A 67 1.63 -13.52 -3.91
C HIS A 67 0.83 -12.95 -5.10
N ALA A 68 0.47 -13.79 -6.08
CA ALA A 68 -0.35 -13.32 -7.19
C ALA A 68 -1.72 -12.83 -6.69
N GLU A 69 -2.34 -13.53 -5.74
CA GLU A 69 -3.61 -13.14 -5.12
C GLU A 69 -3.49 -11.83 -4.31
N HIS A 70 -2.38 -11.67 -3.55
CA HIS A 70 -2.08 -10.46 -2.78
C HIS A 70 -1.97 -9.19 -3.66
N THR A 71 -1.62 -9.31 -4.96
CA THR A 71 -1.61 -8.14 -5.88
C THR A 71 -2.95 -7.40 -5.99
N THR A 72 -4.04 -8.01 -5.54
CA THR A 72 -5.38 -7.42 -5.56
C THR A 72 -5.92 -7.06 -4.19
N GLU A 73 -5.19 -7.37 -3.11
CA GLU A 73 -5.74 -7.49 -1.75
C GLU A 73 -6.18 -6.17 -1.11
N HIS A 74 -5.66 -5.02 -1.57
CA HIS A 74 -6.09 -3.71 -1.07
C HIS A 74 -6.67 -2.81 -2.17
N LEU A 75 -6.92 -3.37 -3.37
CA LEU A 75 -7.55 -2.63 -4.45
C LEU A 75 -9.06 -2.55 -4.22
N THR A 76 -9.50 -1.48 -3.56
CA THR A 76 -10.93 -1.27 -3.28
C THR A 76 -11.68 -0.76 -4.51
N ALA A 77 -13.02 -0.95 -4.51
CA ALA A 77 -13.90 -0.33 -5.49
C ALA A 77 -13.77 1.20 -5.53
N ASN A 78 -13.42 1.84 -4.41
CA ASN A 78 -13.16 3.28 -4.38
C ASN A 78 -11.87 3.64 -5.12
N ASN A 79 -10.78 2.88 -4.94
CA ASN A 79 -9.56 3.11 -5.71
C ASN A 79 -9.81 2.96 -7.22
N THR A 80 -10.51 1.89 -7.63
CA THR A 80 -10.91 1.71 -9.04
C THR A 80 -11.74 2.88 -9.55
N LYS A 81 -12.69 3.38 -8.74
CA LYS A 81 -13.54 4.52 -9.08
C LYS A 81 -12.70 5.78 -9.29
N GLU A 82 -11.79 6.10 -8.39
CA GLU A 82 -10.92 7.28 -8.48
C GLU A 82 -9.96 7.20 -9.68
N ILE A 83 -9.38 6.02 -9.96
CA ILE A 83 -8.59 5.82 -11.18
C ILE A 83 -9.46 6.05 -12.40
N LYS A 84 -10.70 5.53 -12.41
CA LYS A 84 -11.64 5.68 -13.54
C LYS A 84 -12.06 7.13 -13.75
N GLU A 85 -12.25 7.90 -12.69
CA GLU A 85 -12.57 9.33 -12.78
C GLU A 85 -11.45 10.14 -13.44
N ARG A 86 -10.18 9.73 -13.23
CA ARG A 86 -9.01 10.35 -13.86
C ARG A 86 -8.75 9.83 -15.28
N ASN A 87 -8.84 8.51 -15.45
CA ASN A 87 -8.59 7.83 -16.72
C ASN A 87 -9.34 6.49 -16.80
N PRO A 88 -10.52 6.45 -17.45
CA PRO A 88 -11.33 5.24 -17.56
C PRO A 88 -10.64 4.06 -18.28
N ARG A 89 -9.75 4.36 -19.23
CA ARG A 89 -8.95 3.35 -19.94
C ARG A 89 -8.03 2.63 -18.96
N LEU A 90 -7.25 3.39 -18.19
CA LEU A 90 -6.29 2.84 -17.24
C LEU A 90 -6.97 2.04 -16.13
N ALA A 91 -8.12 2.47 -15.63
CA ALA A 91 -8.88 1.68 -14.65
C ALA A 91 -9.29 0.31 -15.20
N THR A 92 -9.70 0.27 -16.47
CA THR A 92 -10.10 -0.98 -17.14
C THR A 92 -8.89 -1.88 -17.40
N GLU A 93 -7.80 -1.31 -17.91
CA GLU A 93 -6.57 -2.04 -18.21
C GLU A 93 -5.90 -2.59 -16.95
N LEU A 94 -5.84 -1.82 -15.85
CA LEU A 94 -5.30 -2.30 -14.58
C LEU A 94 -6.10 -3.50 -14.06
N ASN A 95 -7.43 -3.39 -13.99
CA ASN A 95 -8.28 -4.48 -13.51
C ASN A 95 -8.15 -5.74 -14.38
N ASN A 96 -8.12 -5.57 -15.71
CA ASN A 96 -7.98 -6.69 -16.63
C ASN A 96 -6.61 -7.37 -16.48
N THR A 97 -5.53 -6.58 -16.38
CA THR A 97 -4.17 -7.09 -16.24
C THR A 97 -3.99 -7.83 -14.92
N LEU A 98 -4.47 -7.29 -13.80
CA LEU A 98 -4.41 -7.96 -12.50
C LEU A 98 -5.24 -9.26 -12.49
N THR A 99 -6.46 -9.22 -13.04
CA THR A 99 -7.31 -10.42 -13.15
C THR A 99 -6.65 -11.51 -14.00
N ASP A 100 -6.05 -11.12 -15.13
CA ASP A 100 -5.37 -12.03 -16.05
C ASP A 100 -4.04 -12.55 -15.45
N PHE A 101 -3.38 -11.77 -14.58
CA PHE A 101 -2.23 -12.21 -13.82
C PHE A 101 -2.60 -13.29 -12.81
N VAL A 102 -3.57 -13.04 -11.92
CA VAL A 102 -4.05 -14.02 -10.93
C VAL A 102 -4.50 -15.31 -11.61
N LYS A 103 -5.29 -15.22 -12.68
CA LYS A 103 -5.76 -16.40 -13.45
C LYS A 103 -4.64 -17.23 -14.05
N THR A 104 -3.47 -16.65 -14.31
CA THR A 104 -2.32 -17.40 -14.82
C THR A 104 -1.90 -18.49 -13.83
N PHE A 105 -2.02 -18.22 -12.53
CA PHE A 105 -1.67 -19.14 -11.45
C PHE A 105 -2.77 -20.16 -11.12
N GLU A 106 -3.97 -20.04 -11.70
CA GLU A 106 -4.99 -21.11 -11.67
C GLU A 106 -4.63 -22.28 -12.60
N SER A 107 -3.71 -22.07 -13.55
CA SER A 107 -3.20 -23.12 -14.41
C SER A 107 -2.28 -24.08 -13.64
N LYS A 108 -2.25 -25.36 -14.02
CA LYS A 108 -1.43 -26.38 -13.31
C LYS A 108 0.08 -26.11 -13.36
N SER A 109 0.56 -25.35 -14.34
CA SER A 109 1.98 -25.09 -14.56
C SER A 109 2.15 -23.81 -15.39
N PRO A 110 2.02 -22.63 -14.77
CA PRO A 110 2.24 -21.37 -15.47
C PRO A 110 3.67 -21.26 -15.97
N SER A 111 3.86 -20.65 -17.15
CA SER A 111 5.17 -20.44 -17.74
C SER A 111 5.88 -19.25 -17.11
N GLN A 112 7.15 -19.41 -16.71
CA GLN A 112 7.98 -18.33 -16.17
C GLN A 112 8.03 -17.12 -17.10
N SER A 113 8.17 -17.33 -18.41
CA SER A 113 8.24 -16.21 -19.36
C SER A 113 6.94 -15.43 -19.42
N VAL A 114 5.80 -16.15 -19.37
CA VAL A 114 4.47 -15.53 -19.41
C VAL A 114 4.22 -14.74 -18.13
N VAL A 115 4.60 -15.27 -16.98
CA VAL A 115 4.47 -14.56 -15.70
C VAL A 115 5.35 -13.31 -15.68
N LYS A 116 6.61 -13.41 -16.11
CA LYS A 116 7.51 -12.26 -16.23
C LYS A 116 6.97 -11.15 -17.14
N ASP A 117 6.43 -11.51 -18.30
CA ASP A 117 5.83 -10.54 -19.23
C ASP A 117 4.63 -9.83 -18.56
N LYS A 118 3.81 -10.56 -17.80
CA LYS A 118 2.69 -9.98 -17.06
C LYS A 118 3.14 -9.07 -15.91
N VAL A 119 4.20 -9.42 -15.17
CA VAL A 119 4.79 -8.54 -14.15
C VAL A 119 5.28 -7.23 -14.76
N SER A 120 5.95 -7.28 -15.92
CA SER A 120 6.35 -6.07 -16.64
C SER A 120 5.13 -5.22 -17.02
N ASN A 121 4.08 -5.84 -17.58
CA ASN A 121 2.86 -5.13 -17.96
C ASN A 121 2.15 -4.48 -16.75
N ILE A 122 2.11 -5.16 -15.60
CA ILE A 122 1.59 -4.61 -14.35
C ILE A 122 2.39 -3.36 -13.97
N SER A 123 3.72 -3.45 -13.94
CA SER A 123 4.59 -2.32 -13.60
C SER A 123 4.39 -1.12 -14.52
N ASP A 124 4.25 -1.35 -15.82
CA ASP A 124 4.04 -0.30 -16.82
C ASP A 124 2.68 0.39 -16.63
N ILE A 125 1.59 -0.39 -16.51
CA ILE A 125 0.25 0.15 -16.29
C ILE A 125 0.17 0.90 -14.96
N LEU A 126 0.76 0.37 -13.88
CA LEU A 126 0.81 1.06 -12.59
C LEU A 126 1.56 2.39 -12.69
N SER A 127 2.62 2.47 -13.49
CA SER A 127 3.36 3.72 -13.70
C SER A 127 2.53 4.76 -14.46
N GLU A 128 1.74 4.33 -15.45
CA GLU A 128 0.77 5.20 -16.13
C GLU A 128 -0.35 5.65 -15.19
N VAL A 129 -0.88 4.74 -14.36
CA VAL A 129 -1.93 5.03 -13.38
C VAL A 129 -1.45 6.07 -12.37
N VAL A 130 -0.23 5.90 -11.82
CA VAL A 130 0.38 6.88 -10.91
C VAL A 130 0.48 8.25 -11.58
N SER A 131 0.99 8.28 -12.82
CA SER A 131 1.15 9.54 -13.57
C SER A 131 -0.18 10.22 -13.90
N ALA A 132 -1.27 9.46 -14.06
CA ALA A 132 -2.60 9.98 -14.33
C ALA A 132 -3.35 10.42 -13.06
N ARG A 133 -3.10 9.77 -11.92
CA ARG A 133 -3.83 10.01 -10.66
C ARG A 133 -3.14 11.02 -9.75
N ILE A 134 -1.80 10.99 -9.67
CA ILE A 134 -1.01 11.78 -8.73
C ILE A 134 -0.34 12.94 -9.46
N ASP A 135 -0.59 14.15 -8.98
CA ASP A 135 0.07 15.34 -9.52
C ASP A 135 1.60 15.27 -9.32
N ASN A 136 2.36 15.72 -10.32
CA ASN A 136 3.82 15.69 -10.28
C ASN A 136 4.42 16.41 -9.05
N GLN A 137 3.73 17.44 -8.52
CA GLN A 137 4.13 18.10 -7.29
C GLN A 137 4.08 17.15 -6.08
N GLN A 138 3.07 16.28 -5.98
CA GLN A 138 2.96 15.30 -4.89
C GLN A 138 3.96 14.15 -5.08
N LEU A 139 4.22 13.71 -6.31
CA LEU A 139 5.25 12.69 -6.59
C LEU A 139 6.65 13.12 -6.14
N ASN A 140 6.97 14.42 -6.24
CA ASN A 140 8.25 14.97 -5.82
C ASN A 140 8.22 15.52 -4.38
N ASN A 141 7.10 15.40 -3.66
CA ASN A 141 6.97 15.90 -2.31
C ASN A 141 7.63 14.94 -1.32
N VAL A 142 8.71 15.39 -0.68
CA VAL A 142 9.45 14.60 0.30
C VAL A 142 8.59 14.16 1.49
N THR A 143 7.60 14.96 1.88
CA THR A 143 6.66 14.61 2.95
C THR A 143 5.74 13.47 2.51
N VAL A 144 5.25 13.48 1.26
CA VAL A 144 4.45 12.37 0.72
C VAL A 144 5.29 11.10 0.65
N LYS A 145 6.52 11.17 0.13
CA LYS A 145 7.43 10.01 0.10
C LYS A 145 7.75 9.48 1.50
N ALA A 146 7.91 10.36 2.51
CA ALA A 146 8.10 9.95 3.89
C ALA A 146 6.86 9.27 4.48
N GLN A 147 5.65 9.67 4.06
CA GLN A 147 4.42 8.95 4.41
C GLN A 147 4.38 7.58 3.73
N VAL A 148 4.79 7.45 2.47
CA VAL A 148 4.91 6.13 1.81
C VAL A 148 5.92 5.23 2.54
N VAL A 149 7.04 5.77 3.03
CA VAL A 149 7.98 5.01 3.89
C VAL A 149 7.28 4.50 5.15
N ASN A 150 6.48 5.35 5.82
CA ASN A 150 5.72 4.94 7.00
C ASN A 150 4.72 3.84 6.67
N ASP A 151 3.94 4.03 5.61
CA ASP A 151 2.87 3.11 5.24
C ASP A 151 3.46 1.75 4.85
N LEU A 152 4.58 1.71 4.11
CA LEU A 152 5.31 0.45 3.81
C LEU A 152 5.89 -0.23 5.06
N VAL A 153 6.28 0.54 6.09
CA VAL A 153 6.65 -0.02 7.39
C VAL A 153 5.44 -0.65 8.08
N GLY A 154 4.26 -0.02 7.97
CA GLY A 154 2.99 -0.57 8.44
C GLY A 154 2.63 -1.88 7.73
N GLU A 155 2.65 -1.89 6.39
CA GLU A 155 2.44 -3.11 5.57
C GLU A 155 3.41 -4.22 5.96
N SER A 156 4.68 -3.86 6.21
CA SER A 156 5.68 -4.82 6.68
C SER A 156 5.32 -5.45 8.02
N LEU A 157 4.82 -4.67 8.99
CA LEU A 157 4.35 -5.19 10.27
C LEU A 157 3.09 -6.04 10.12
N GLU A 158 2.13 -5.62 9.31
CA GLU A 158 0.88 -6.34 9.06
C GLU A 158 1.15 -7.74 8.50
N HIS A 159 1.90 -7.81 7.40
CA HIS A 159 2.33 -9.07 6.82
C HIS A 159 3.22 -9.86 7.77
N TYR A 160 4.13 -9.22 8.51
CA TYR A 160 4.98 -9.95 9.45
C TYR A 160 4.15 -10.62 10.53
N ASN A 161 3.21 -9.91 11.14
CA ASN A 161 2.30 -10.46 12.14
C ASN A 161 1.46 -11.61 11.57
N SER A 162 0.90 -11.44 10.36
CA SER A 162 0.13 -12.49 9.67
C SER A 162 0.97 -13.74 9.38
N SER A 163 2.26 -13.56 9.11
CA SER A 163 3.19 -14.66 8.86
C SER A 163 3.49 -15.54 10.08
N LEU A 164 3.25 -15.04 11.30
CA LEU A 164 3.60 -15.74 12.53
C LEU A 164 2.46 -16.66 12.97
N GLY A 165 2.81 -17.89 13.33
CA GLY A 165 1.89 -18.75 14.07
C GLY A 165 1.77 -18.31 15.53
N GLU A 166 0.66 -18.64 16.18
CA GLU A 166 0.51 -18.47 17.63
C GLU A 166 1.65 -19.21 18.36
N THR A 167 2.52 -18.47 19.07
CA THR A 167 3.55 -19.04 19.95
C THR A 167 3.44 -18.51 21.37
N VAL A 168 3.94 -19.31 22.31
CA VAL A 168 4.10 -18.90 23.71
C VAL A 168 5.11 -17.75 23.75
N LYS A 169 4.82 -16.67 24.50
CA LYS A 169 5.52 -15.36 24.56
C LYS A 169 7.05 -15.37 24.79
N THR A 170 7.68 -16.55 24.90
CA THR A 170 9.09 -16.74 25.28
C THR A 170 9.92 -17.49 24.23
N GLU A 171 9.37 -17.81 23.06
CA GLU A 171 10.08 -18.55 22.00
C GLU A 171 10.18 -17.74 20.69
N THR A 172 11.17 -18.07 19.86
CA THR A 172 11.25 -17.58 18.47
C THR A 172 9.99 -18.02 17.73
N PRO A 173 9.16 -17.09 17.23
CA PRO A 173 7.94 -17.45 16.52
C PRO A 173 8.26 -18.26 15.26
N LYS A 174 7.36 -19.19 14.95
CA LYS A 174 7.46 -19.99 13.72
C LYS A 174 6.74 -19.23 12.60
N ILE A 175 7.39 -19.15 11.44
CA ILE A 175 6.73 -18.72 10.21
C ILE A 175 5.76 -19.82 9.76
N VAL A 176 4.48 -19.48 9.68
CA VAL A 176 3.40 -20.37 9.22
C VAL A 176 2.86 -19.98 7.87
N ASP A 177 3.05 -18.72 7.46
CA ASP A 177 2.77 -18.21 6.13
C ASP A 177 4.06 -17.62 5.53
N ASP A 178 4.66 -18.37 4.59
CA ASP A 178 5.89 -17.95 3.94
C ASP A 178 5.66 -16.82 2.93
N ALA A 179 4.46 -16.67 2.36
CA ALA A 179 4.16 -15.58 1.43
C ALA A 179 4.12 -14.26 2.21
N ASP A 180 3.34 -14.19 3.28
CA ASP A 180 3.30 -13.00 4.15
C ASP A 180 4.68 -12.65 4.72
N TYR A 181 5.47 -13.65 5.11
CA TYR A 181 6.84 -13.38 5.58
C TYR A 181 7.70 -12.72 4.48
N GLN A 182 7.60 -13.18 3.24
CA GLN A 182 8.33 -12.59 2.11
C GLN A 182 7.82 -11.19 1.76
N SER A 183 6.51 -10.96 1.81
CA SER A 183 5.88 -9.65 1.63
C SER A 183 6.38 -8.65 2.68
N ALA A 184 6.43 -9.06 3.95
CA ALA A 184 6.98 -8.25 5.03
C ALA A 184 8.43 -7.83 4.78
N GLN A 185 9.28 -8.78 4.37
CA GLN A 185 10.70 -8.53 4.06
C GLN A 185 10.87 -7.57 2.87
N ALA A 186 10.06 -7.73 1.83
CA ALA A 186 10.11 -6.89 0.64
C ALA A 186 9.61 -5.47 0.93
N ALA A 187 8.52 -5.32 1.70
CA ALA A 187 7.96 -4.02 2.11
C ALA A 187 8.97 -3.18 2.91
N VAL A 188 9.61 -3.74 3.95
CA VAL A 188 10.63 -2.99 4.72
C VAL A 188 11.86 -2.66 3.87
N SER A 189 12.26 -3.55 2.96
CA SER A 189 13.36 -3.29 2.04
C SER A 189 13.03 -2.12 1.11
N ARG A 190 11.81 -2.06 0.58
CA ARG A 190 11.34 -0.95 -0.25
C ARG A 190 11.23 0.35 0.54
N ALA A 191 10.79 0.30 1.79
CA ALA A 191 10.78 1.46 2.69
C ALA A 191 12.19 2.02 2.91
N ILE A 192 13.20 1.16 3.09
CA ILE A 192 14.61 1.56 3.20
C ILE A 192 15.11 2.23 1.92
N ASP A 193 14.80 1.66 0.75
CA ASP A 193 15.20 2.22 -0.54
C ASP A 193 14.59 3.62 -0.75
N LEU A 194 13.29 3.74 -0.52
CA LEU A 194 12.60 5.03 -0.66
C LEU A 194 13.10 6.04 0.36
N TYR A 195 13.40 5.61 1.59
CA TYR A 195 14.02 6.48 2.58
C TYR A 195 15.40 6.98 2.12
N ASN A 196 16.22 6.11 1.53
CA ASN A 196 17.53 6.49 0.99
C ASN A 196 17.45 7.53 -0.12
N GLU A 197 16.36 7.57 -0.90
CA GLU A 197 16.10 8.61 -1.90
C GLU A 197 15.81 9.99 -1.27
N ILE A 198 15.18 10.02 -0.10
CA ILE A 198 14.67 11.26 0.52
C ILE A 198 15.43 11.69 1.77
N LYS A 199 16.40 10.90 2.24
CA LYS A 199 17.08 11.15 3.51
C LYS A 199 17.78 12.52 3.51
N PRO A 200 17.55 13.36 4.51
CA PRO A 200 18.26 14.63 4.64
C PRO A 200 19.75 14.41 4.95
N SER A 201 20.63 15.13 4.25
CA SER A 201 22.07 15.11 4.50
C SER A 201 22.45 15.82 5.81
N GLY A 202 23.43 15.27 6.53
CA GLY A 202 24.04 15.93 7.70
C GLY A 202 23.16 15.99 8.96
N ASN A 203 22.10 15.19 9.03
CA ASN A 203 21.17 15.16 10.16
C ASN A 203 21.34 13.86 10.99
N ALA A 204 21.53 14.00 12.31
CA ALA A 204 21.70 12.86 13.21
C ALA A 204 20.43 11.99 13.28
N ASN A 205 19.25 12.59 13.32
CA ASN A 205 17.96 11.88 13.28
C ASN A 205 17.77 11.16 11.94
N SER A 206 18.30 11.71 10.85
CA SER A 206 18.27 11.06 9.53
C SER A 206 19.14 9.79 9.53
N THR A 207 20.32 9.87 10.14
CA THR A 207 21.18 8.69 10.31
C THR A 207 20.52 7.66 11.21
N GLU A 208 19.88 8.10 12.30
CA GLU A 208 19.19 7.23 13.25
C GLU A 208 17.99 6.53 12.62
N LEU A 209 17.15 7.22 11.85
CA LEU A 209 16.02 6.60 11.16
C LEU A 209 16.49 5.51 10.19
N GLY A 210 17.57 5.78 9.45
CA GLY A 210 18.17 4.77 8.58
C GLY A 210 18.61 3.52 9.35
N LYS A 211 19.20 3.68 10.54
CA LYS A 211 19.55 2.55 11.40
C LYS A 211 18.31 1.82 11.90
N SER A 212 17.30 2.53 12.39
CA SER A 212 16.06 1.94 12.91
C SER A 212 15.31 1.11 11.86
N LEU A 213 15.25 1.59 10.60
CA LEU A 213 14.68 0.82 9.50
C LEU A 213 15.48 -0.48 9.22
N ASN A 214 16.81 -0.43 9.28
CA ASN A 214 17.63 -1.64 9.15
C ASN A 214 17.45 -2.57 10.36
N THR A 215 17.31 -2.03 11.58
CA THR A 215 17.00 -2.84 12.78
C THR A 215 15.66 -3.54 12.65
N LEU A 216 14.63 -2.86 12.13
CA LEU A 216 13.34 -3.50 11.84
C LEU A 216 13.52 -4.66 10.85
N LYS A 217 14.23 -4.43 9.75
CA LYS A 217 14.53 -5.48 8.77
C LYS A 217 15.27 -6.67 9.40
N ASP A 218 16.30 -6.42 10.20
CA ASP A 218 17.06 -7.48 10.88
C ASP A 218 16.18 -8.24 11.89
N THR A 219 15.24 -7.56 12.55
CA THR A 219 14.28 -8.15 13.49
C THR A 219 13.34 -9.12 12.77
N ILE A 220 12.82 -8.72 11.61
CA ILE A 220 11.98 -9.58 10.74
C ILE A 220 12.82 -10.75 10.20
N ASP A 221 13.98 -10.48 9.61
CA ASP A 221 14.86 -11.50 9.00
C ASP A 221 15.33 -12.57 10.00
N SER A 222 15.51 -12.17 11.26
CA SER A 222 15.89 -13.06 12.36
C SER A 222 14.71 -13.80 12.98
N LYS A 223 13.49 -13.57 12.51
CA LYS A 223 12.25 -14.16 13.04
C LYS A 223 12.08 -13.85 14.52
N SER A 224 12.43 -12.63 14.93
CA SER A 224 12.29 -12.18 16.31
C SER A 224 10.81 -11.94 16.65
N PRO A 225 10.38 -12.03 17.92
CA PRO A 225 9.00 -11.77 18.31
C PRO A 225 8.44 -10.45 17.75
N PHE A 226 7.18 -10.47 17.31
CA PHE A 226 6.50 -9.31 16.72
C PHE A 226 6.62 -8.05 17.56
N ASP A 227 6.43 -8.15 18.88
CA ASP A 227 6.57 -7.04 19.84
C ASP A 227 7.91 -6.28 19.72
N GLN A 228 8.98 -6.92 19.26
CA GLN A 228 10.27 -6.24 19.04
C GLN A 228 10.28 -5.40 17.75
N ALA A 229 9.63 -5.90 16.70
CA ALA A 229 9.48 -5.19 15.44
C ALA A 229 8.55 -3.98 15.64
N ASP A 230 7.39 -4.22 16.26
CA ASP A 230 6.39 -3.22 16.62
C ASP A 230 6.98 -2.09 17.48
N LYS A 231 7.67 -2.46 18.57
CA LYS A 231 8.37 -1.50 19.42
C LYS A 231 9.43 -0.69 18.67
N THR A 232 10.14 -1.27 17.71
CA THR A 232 11.10 -0.53 16.89
C THR A 232 10.40 0.54 16.05
N VAL A 233 9.20 0.25 15.56
CA VAL A 233 8.39 1.21 14.82
C VAL A 233 7.92 2.35 15.73
N ASP A 234 7.29 2.01 16.85
CA ASP A 234 6.69 2.99 17.78
C ASP A 234 7.72 3.85 18.51
N ASP A 235 8.79 3.25 19.04
CA ASP A 235 9.77 3.99 19.85
C ASP A 235 10.74 4.80 18.98
N LYS A 236 10.94 4.42 17.70
CA LYS A 236 11.99 4.98 16.85
C LYS A 236 11.48 5.50 15.53
N ILE A 237 10.94 4.64 14.66
CA ILE A 237 10.66 5.00 13.26
C ILE A 237 9.61 6.10 13.18
N THR A 238 8.45 5.91 13.80
CA THR A 238 7.32 6.85 13.75
C THR A 238 7.67 8.22 14.34
N PRO A 239 8.29 8.33 15.54
CA PRO A 239 8.72 9.61 16.09
C PRO A 239 9.77 10.32 15.23
N LEU A 240 10.73 9.59 14.65
CA LEU A 240 11.76 10.16 13.79
C LEU A 240 11.17 10.71 12.48
N LEU A 241 10.24 9.98 11.86
CA LEU A 241 9.50 10.42 10.67
C LEU A 241 8.67 11.67 10.97
N ASN A 242 7.87 11.66 12.05
CA ASN A 242 7.12 12.83 12.53
C ASN A 242 8.02 14.05 12.76
N GLY A 243 9.14 13.86 13.47
CA GLY A 243 10.06 14.93 13.80
C GLY A 243 10.75 15.57 12.59
N MET A 244 11.20 14.75 11.64
CA MET A 244 11.96 15.19 10.47
C MET A 244 11.08 15.75 9.35
N PHE A 245 9.99 15.08 9.03
CA PHE A 245 9.15 15.42 7.88
C PHE A 245 7.87 16.17 8.27
N LYS A 246 7.72 16.49 9.57
CA LYS A 246 6.54 17.19 10.13
C LYS A 246 5.23 16.46 9.83
N LEU A 247 5.30 15.14 9.90
CA LEU A 247 4.13 14.28 9.78
C LEU A 247 3.27 14.39 11.05
N LYS A 248 2.04 13.89 10.96
CA LYS A 248 1.07 13.80 12.07
C LYS A 248 0.62 12.36 12.26
N LEU A 249 1.58 11.44 12.22
CA LEU A 249 1.34 10.02 12.42
C LEU A 249 1.01 9.78 13.89
N ALA A 250 0.04 8.89 14.15
CA ALA A 250 -0.23 8.42 15.50
C ALA A 250 0.99 7.60 15.98
N VAL A 251 1.38 7.79 17.23
CA VAL A 251 2.29 6.87 17.93
C VAL A 251 1.38 6.02 18.79
N GLU A 252 1.38 4.71 18.59
CA GLU A 252 0.61 3.83 19.45
C GLU A 252 1.29 3.81 20.83
N GLU A 253 0.53 4.12 21.89
CA GLU A 253 1.07 4.01 23.23
C GLU A 253 1.14 2.52 23.56
N ALA A 254 2.36 2.02 23.81
CA ALA A 254 2.60 0.64 24.23
C ALA A 254 1.55 0.23 25.28
N HIS A 255 0.69 -0.71 24.94
CA HIS A 255 -0.25 -1.31 25.87
C HIS A 255 0.56 -2.09 26.92
N GLY A 256 0.99 -1.37 27.96
CA GLY A 256 1.54 -1.94 29.17
C GLY A 256 0.52 -2.88 29.78
N GLY A 257 0.79 -4.18 29.65
CA GLY A 257 0.06 -5.19 30.41
C GLY A 257 0.27 -4.95 31.89
N GLU A 258 -0.75 -4.43 32.56
CA GLU A 258 -0.92 -4.62 34.00
C GLU A 258 -2.19 -5.43 34.23
N GLY A 259 -2.00 -6.75 34.34
CA GLY A 259 -2.84 -7.52 35.23
C GLY A 259 -2.62 -7.00 36.65
N GLN A 260 -3.57 -6.23 37.17
CA GLN A 260 -3.69 -6.04 38.61
C GLN A 260 -4.53 -7.19 39.17
N ASP A 261 -3.80 -8.21 39.61
CA ASP A 261 -4.19 -9.10 40.67
C ASP A 261 -4.48 -8.27 41.93
N HIS A 262 -5.76 -8.09 42.24
CA HIS A 262 -6.21 -7.80 43.59
C HIS A 262 -7.08 -8.97 44.05
N GLY A 263 -6.41 -9.95 44.65
CA GLY A 263 -7.03 -10.96 45.46
C GLY A 263 -7.84 -10.40 46.63
N GLY A 264 -8.85 -11.17 47.02
CA GLY A 264 -9.42 -11.16 48.36
C GLY A 264 -10.81 -10.56 48.48
N ASN A 265 -11.85 -11.39 48.27
CA ASN A 265 -12.79 -11.61 49.37
C ASN A 265 -13.54 -12.95 49.22
N GLU A 266 -13.32 -13.83 50.19
CA GLU A 266 -14.02 -15.08 50.35
C GLU A 266 -15.48 -14.85 50.77
N SER A 267 -16.36 -15.62 50.13
CA SER A 267 -17.57 -16.26 50.67
C SER A 267 -18.38 -15.57 51.77
N LYS A 268 -19.64 -15.22 51.44
CA LYS A 268 -20.80 -15.49 52.29
C LYS A 268 -22.08 -15.58 51.44
N ALA A 269 -22.40 -16.80 51.00
CA ALA A 269 -23.75 -17.18 50.59
C ALA A 269 -24.20 -18.30 51.51
N SER A 270 -24.92 -17.95 52.58
CA SER A 270 -25.68 -18.88 53.40
C SER A 270 -27.04 -19.04 52.74
N SER A 271 -27.23 -20.15 52.03
CA SER A 271 -28.53 -20.66 51.61
C SER A 271 -28.98 -21.68 52.66
N GLY A 272 -29.75 -21.20 53.63
CA GLY A 272 -30.50 -22.03 54.57
C GLY A 272 -31.90 -22.25 53.99
N ASN A 273 -32.16 -23.48 53.59
CA ASN A 273 -33.45 -24.01 53.18
C ASN A 273 -34.23 -24.41 54.45
N GLU A 274 -35.44 -23.87 54.67
CA GLU A 274 -36.37 -24.39 55.68
C GLU A 274 -37.70 -24.72 55.02
N THR A 275 -38.01 -26.02 55.00
CA THR A 275 -39.37 -26.55 55.00
C THR A 275 -39.72 -26.93 56.43
N HIS A 276 -40.91 -26.48 56.84
CA HIS A 276 -41.67 -26.67 58.10
C HIS A 276 -41.57 -25.58 59.15
#